data_AF-A0AAU4AN02-F1
#
_entry.id   AF-A0AAU4AN02-F1
#
_cell.length_a   1.000
_cell.length_b   1.000
_cell.length_c   1.000
_cell.angle_alpha   90.00
_cell.angle_beta   90.00
_cell.angle_gamma   90.00
#
_symmetry.space_group_name_H-M   'P 1'
#
loop_
_entity.id
_entity.type
_entity.pdbx_description
1 polymer ?
#
loop_
_entity_poly.entity_id
_entity_poly.type
_entity_poly.pdbx_seq_one_letter_code
_entity_poly.pdbx_strand_id
1 'polypeptide(L)'
;MPPASKAAQFFVDRDYSGSSITLDEGFYNVHRLEEAGSVGNDAISSLKVTEGYRVAVYTDADFQGAEKQFTADAPWVGADFDEKISSIVITKVGSPFPAPAVGFVVVPGGPPEVELVPGGGSGFPGVHVMNRG
;
A
#
# COMPACT_ATOMS: atom_id res chain seq x y z
N MET A 1 9.13 19.60 -1.07
CA MET A 1 8.34 18.37 -1.32
C MET A 1 8.28 18.16 -2.82
N PRO A 2 8.53 16.96 -3.36
CA PRO A 2 8.16 16.69 -4.74
C PRO A 2 6.62 16.83 -4.85
N PRO A 3 6.09 17.31 -5.99
CA PRO A 3 4.66 17.55 -6.14
C PRO A 3 3.86 16.25 -5.98
N ALA A 4 2.75 16.33 -5.24
CA ALA A 4 1.73 15.27 -5.14
C ALA A 4 1.26 14.92 -6.55
N SER A 5 1.75 13.79 -7.05
CA SER A 5 1.44 13.31 -8.40
C SER A 5 0.37 12.24 -8.23
N LYS A 6 -0.85 12.56 -8.64
CA LYS A 6 -2.00 11.63 -8.67
C LYS A 6 -1.56 10.34 -9.37
N ALA A 7 -1.37 9.27 -8.62
CA ALA A 7 -0.74 8.05 -9.14
C ALA A 7 -1.77 7.04 -9.61
N ALA A 8 -2.88 6.87 -8.88
CA ALA A 8 -3.99 6.03 -9.29
C ALA A 8 -5.33 6.55 -8.75
N GLN A 9 -6.41 6.17 -9.43
CA GLN A 9 -7.77 6.45 -9.00
C GLN A 9 -8.56 5.15 -8.90
N PHE A 10 -9.29 4.96 -7.80
CA PHE A 10 -10.05 3.75 -7.50
C PHE A 10 -11.52 4.09 -7.42
N PHE A 11 -12.37 3.16 -7.84
CA PHE A 11 -13.81 3.36 -8.02
C PHE A 11 -14.59 2.20 -7.40
N VAL A 12 -15.72 2.52 -6.79
CA VAL A 12 -16.58 1.51 -6.15
C VAL A 12 -17.36 0.67 -7.16
N ASP A 13 -17.67 1.24 -8.32
CA ASP A 13 -18.38 0.55 -9.40
C ASP A 13 -17.42 0.19 -10.56
N ARG A 14 -17.90 -0.68 -11.45
CA ARG A 14 -17.21 -1.02 -12.70
C ARG A 14 -17.18 0.17 -13.66
N ASP A 15 -16.32 0.06 -14.67
CA ASP A 15 -16.21 1.01 -15.77
C ASP A 15 -15.92 2.46 -15.30
N TYR A 16 -15.19 2.59 -14.18
CA TYR A 16 -14.75 3.85 -13.60
C TYR A 16 -15.90 4.77 -13.14
N SER A 17 -16.94 4.16 -12.57
CA SER A 17 -18.14 4.86 -12.12
C SER A 17 -18.31 4.81 -10.60
N GLY A 18 -19.34 5.50 -10.09
CA GLY A 18 -19.60 5.59 -8.66
C GLY A 18 -18.65 6.52 -7.90
N SER A 19 -18.63 6.36 -6.58
CA SER A 19 -17.68 7.04 -5.70
C SER A 19 -16.24 6.65 -6.03
N SER A 20 -15.32 7.61 -5.91
CA SER A 20 -13.92 7.39 -6.23
C SER A 20 -12.95 8.08 -5.29
N ILE A 21 -11.74 7.56 -5.20
CA ILE A 21 -10.62 8.18 -4.51
C ILE A 21 -9.39 8.21 -5.41
N THR A 22 -8.62 9.30 -5.31
CA THR A 22 -7.31 9.39 -5.96
C THR A 22 -6.23 9.27 -4.90
N LEU A 23 -5.29 8.36 -5.11
CA LEU A 23 -4.18 8.08 -4.22
C LEU A 23 -2.85 8.41 -4.91
N ASP A 24 -1.90 8.90 -4.12
CA ASP A 24 -0.52 9.14 -4.54
C ASP A 24 0.32 7.85 -4.36
N GLU A 25 1.61 7.92 -4.65
CA GLU A 25 2.56 6.85 -4.34
C GLU A 25 2.57 6.55 -2.83
N GLY A 26 2.47 5.27 -2.44
CA GLY A 26 2.44 4.89 -1.04
C GLY A 26 1.77 3.55 -0.73
N PHE A 27 1.45 3.38 0.54
CA PHE A 27 0.86 2.17 1.11
C PHE A 27 -0.45 2.51 1.81
N TYR A 28 -1.49 1.75 1.50
CA TYR A 28 -2.84 1.99 1.98
C TYR A 28 -3.38 0.67 2.52
N ASN A 29 -3.49 0.60 3.84
CA ASN A 29 -4.11 -0.52 4.53
C ASN A 29 -5.56 -0.16 4.91
N VAL A 30 -6.33 -1.11 5.43
CA VAL A 30 -7.77 -0.98 5.76
C VAL A 30 -8.09 0.38 6.40
N HIS A 31 -7.41 0.73 7.49
CA HIS A 31 -7.66 1.98 8.21
C HIS A 31 -7.50 3.22 7.33
N ARG A 32 -6.47 3.25 6.47
CA ARG A 32 -6.26 4.39 5.56
C ARG A 32 -7.30 4.46 4.46
N LEU A 33 -7.82 3.33 3.99
CA LEU A 33 -8.92 3.28 3.02
C LEU A 33 -10.23 3.77 3.66
N GLU A 34 -10.49 3.40 4.90
CA GLU A 34 -11.65 3.87 5.66
C GLU A 34 -11.57 5.38 5.97
N GLU A 35 -10.41 5.89 6.41
CA GLU A 35 -10.17 7.33 6.63
C GLU A 35 -10.34 8.16 5.35
N ALA A 36 -10.02 7.55 4.21
CA ALA A 36 -10.18 8.12 2.88
C ALA A 36 -11.64 8.37 2.49
N GLY A 37 -12.59 7.66 3.12
CA GLY A 37 -14.02 7.95 3.18
C GLY A 37 -14.84 7.78 1.89
N SER A 38 -14.24 7.91 0.71
CA SER A 38 -14.95 7.84 -0.58
C SER A 38 -14.93 6.44 -1.22
N VAL A 39 -13.94 5.62 -0.84
CA VAL A 39 -13.76 4.24 -1.28
C VAL A 39 -13.20 3.48 -0.08
N GLY A 40 -14.02 2.64 0.54
CA GLY A 40 -13.67 1.90 1.75
C GLY A 40 -13.00 0.56 1.47
N ASN A 41 -12.75 -0.18 2.55
CA ASN A 41 -12.41 -1.60 2.51
C ASN A 41 -13.48 -2.39 1.75
N ASP A 42 -13.06 -3.38 0.96
CA ASP A 42 -13.98 -4.31 0.29
C ASP A 42 -15.01 -3.62 -0.63
N ALA A 43 -14.64 -2.48 -1.20
CA ALA A 43 -15.54 -1.67 -2.02
C ALA A 43 -15.07 -1.46 -3.46
N ILE A 44 -13.82 -1.79 -3.80
CA ILE A 44 -13.21 -1.41 -5.09
C ILE A 44 -13.60 -2.41 -6.18
N SER A 45 -14.07 -1.89 -7.31
CA SER A 45 -14.46 -2.68 -8.49
C SER A 45 -13.70 -2.30 -9.77
N SER A 46 -13.18 -1.07 -9.88
CA SER A 46 -12.36 -0.63 -11.02
C SER A 46 -11.29 0.40 -10.62
N LEU A 47 -10.26 0.57 -11.46
CA LEU A 47 -9.15 1.48 -11.18
C LEU A 47 -8.53 2.07 -12.45
N LYS A 48 -8.00 3.28 -12.34
CA LYS A 48 -7.16 3.93 -13.35
C LYS A 48 -5.74 4.11 -12.83
N VAL A 49 -4.75 3.81 -13.67
CA VAL A 49 -3.33 3.91 -13.33
C VAL A 49 -2.70 5.00 -14.18
N THR A 50 -2.08 5.97 -13.51
CA THR A 50 -1.35 7.03 -14.22
C THR A 50 -0.09 6.44 -14.83
N GLU A 51 0.23 6.84 -16.06
CA GLU A 51 1.42 6.38 -16.76
C GLU A 51 2.69 6.61 -15.91
N GLY A 52 3.55 5.58 -15.85
CA GLY A 52 4.75 5.58 -15.01
C GLY A 52 4.52 5.07 -13.58
N TYR A 53 3.29 4.69 -13.21
CA TYR A 53 2.97 4.02 -11.95
C TYR A 53 2.49 2.59 -12.15
N ARG A 54 2.50 1.84 -11.05
CA ARG A 54 1.86 0.53 -10.93
C ARG A 54 1.19 0.41 -9.57
N VAL A 55 0.15 -0.40 -9.54
CA VAL A 55 -0.69 -0.67 -8.38
C VAL A 55 -0.67 -2.15 -8.10
N ALA A 56 -0.39 -2.56 -6.87
CA ALA A 56 -0.68 -3.90 -6.35
C ALA A 56 -1.86 -3.80 -5.39
N VAL A 57 -2.85 -4.66 -5.56
CA VAL A 57 -4.01 -4.80 -4.66
C VAL A 57 -3.99 -6.17 -4.00
N TYR A 58 -4.50 -6.22 -2.79
CA TYR A 58 -4.46 -7.38 -1.91
C TYR A 58 -5.84 -7.62 -1.31
N THR A 59 -6.26 -8.88 -1.19
CA THR A 59 -7.56 -9.22 -0.60
C THR A 59 -7.62 -9.13 0.91
N ASP A 60 -6.45 -9.10 1.56
CA ASP A 60 -6.37 -9.03 3.01
C ASP A 60 -5.66 -7.73 3.45
N ALA A 61 -5.81 -7.39 4.73
CA ALA A 61 -5.07 -6.31 5.36
C ALA A 61 -3.56 -6.60 5.34
N ASP A 62 -2.75 -5.57 5.63
CA ASP A 62 -1.29 -5.68 5.79
C ASP A 62 -0.56 -6.25 4.56
N PHE A 63 -1.12 -6.04 3.35
CA PHE A 63 -0.54 -6.46 2.07
C PHE A 63 -0.37 -7.98 1.97
N GLN A 64 -1.37 -8.72 2.45
CA GLN A 64 -1.41 -10.19 2.46
C GLN A 64 -2.53 -10.73 1.56
N GLY A 65 -2.63 -12.06 1.46
CA GLY A 65 -3.68 -12.73 0.71
C GLY A 65 -3.40 -12.80 -0.79
N ALA A 66 -4.47 -12.86 -1.59
CA ALA A 66 -4.33 -12.87 -3.04
C ALA A 66 -3.88 -11.49 -3.54
N GLU A 67 -2.88 -11.49 -4.42
CA GLU A 67 -2.31 -10.27 -5.00
C GLU A 67 -2.69 -10.15 -6.48
N LYS A 68 -2.97 -8.93 -6.93
CA LYS A 68 -3.01 -8.60 -8.35
C LYS A 68 -2.36 -7.25 -8.65
N GLN A 69 -1.60 -7.20 -9.74
CA GLN A 69 -0.91 -5.99 -10.19
C GLN A 69 -1.54 -5.38 -11.43
N PHE A 70 -1.51 -4.04 -11.49
CA PHE A 70 -2.03 -3.24 -12.59
C PHE A 70 -1.02 -2.16 -12.96
N THR A 71 -0.72 -2.05 -14.25
CA THR A 71 0.14 -1.00 -14.83
C THR A 71 -0.61 -0.13 -15.83
N ALA A 72 -1.92 -0.34 -15.96
CA ALA A 72 -2.82 0.36 -16.88
C ALA A 72 -4.23 0.35 -16.28
N ASP A 73 -5.12 1.16 -16.86
CA ASP A 73 -6.51 1.23 -16.47
C ASP A 73 -7.19 -0.15 -16.57
N ALA A 74 -8.00 -0.48 -15.55
CA ALA A 74 -8.77 -1.69 -15.47
C ALA A 74 -10.23 -1.36 -15.19
N PRO A 75 -11.14 -1.53 -16.16
CA PRO A 75 -12.57 -1.24 -15.97
C PRO A 75 -13.22 -2.25 -15.01
N TRP A 76 -12.51 -3.34 -14.70
CA TRP A 76 -12.91 -4.33 -13.72
C TRP A 76 -11.69 -5.02 -13.11
N VAL A 77 -11.64 -5.14 -11.78
CA VAL A 77 -10.53 -5.78 -11.06
C VAL A 77 -10.57 -7.31 -11.15
N GLY A 78 -11.71 -7.90 -11.52
CA GLY A 78 -11.92 -9.35 -11.63
C GLY A 78 -12.64 -9.94 -10.43
N ALA A 79 -13.37 -11.05 -10.62
CA ALA A 79 -14.29 -11.61 -9.62
C ALA A 79 -13.64 -12.03 -8.28
N ASP A 80 -12.34 -12.34 -8.32
CA ASP A 80 -11.58 -12.70 -7.12
C ASP A 80 -11.23 -11.48 -6.25
N PHE A 81 -11.32 -10.27 -6.80
CA PHE A 81 -10.90 -9.01 -6.16
C PHE A 81 -12.02 -7.96 -6.04
N ASP A 82 -13.08 -8.08 -6.85
CA ASP A 82 -14.28 -7.23 -6.82
C ASP A 82 -14.83 -7.20 -5.38
N GLU A 83 -14.95 -6.00 -4.80
CA GLU A 83 -15.48 -5.81 -3.43
C GLU A 83 -14.73 -6.64 -2.35
N LYS A 84 -13.43 -6.89 -2.56
CA LYS A 84 -12.59 -7.68 -1.64
C LYS A 84 -11.22 -7.08 -1.38
N ILE A 85 -10.93 -5.90 -1.94
CA ILE A 85 -9.61 -5.29 -1.79
C ILE A 85 -9.52 -4.61 -0.42
N SER A 86 -8.57 -5.06 0.40
CA SER A 86 -8.36 -4.54 1.75
C SER A 86 -7.02 -3.80 1.93
N SER A 87 -6.07 -3.98 1.02
CA SER A 87 -4.84 -3.17 1.01
C SER A 87 -4.24 -2.95 -0.38
N ILE A 88 -3.52 -1.84 -0.53
CA ILE A 88 -3.03 -1.33 -1.82
C ILE A 88 -1.61 -0.79 -1.67
N VAL A 89 -0.74 -1.09 -2.63
CA VAL A 89 0.59 -0.51 -2.77
C VAL A 89 0.72 0.16 -4.14
N ILE A 90 1.13 1.43 -4.14
CA ILE A 90 1.31 2.23 -5.36
C ILE A 90 2.77 2.66 -5.45
N THR A 91 3.41 2.39 -6.59
CA THR A 91 4.83 2.69 -6.83
C THR A 91 5.08 3.12 -8.26
N LYS A 92 6.21 3.77 -8.52
CA LYS A 92 6.66 4.01 -9.90
C LYS A 92 7.06 2.71 -10.59
N VAL A 93 6.77 2.60 -11.88
CA VAL A 93 7.26 1.50 -12.74
C VAL A 93 8.79 1.51 -12.73
N GLY A 94 9.41 0.33 -12.55
CA GLY A 94 10.86 0.19 -12.49
C GLY A 94 11.50 0.41 -11.10
N SER A 95 10.80 1.03 -10.15
CA SER A 95 11.20 0.95 -8.73
C SER A 95 10.89 -0.44 -8.20
N PRO A 96 11.65 -1.08 -7.29
CA PRO A 96 11.20 -2.30 -6.64
C PRO A 96 9.88 -2.05 -5.88
N PHE A 97 8.98 -3.04 -5.80
CA PHE A 97 7.88 -2.91 -4.85
C PHE A 97 8.57 -2.88 -3.50
N PRO A 98 8.30 -1.89 -2.66
CA PRO A 98 8.80 -1.96 -1.32
C PRO A 98 8.24 -3.25 -0.74
N ALA A 99 9.13 -4.17 -0.35
CA ALA A 99 8.71 -5.35 0.38
C ALA A 99 7.85 -4.86 1.55
N PRO A 100 6.75 -5.56 1.90
CA PRO A 100 6.09 -5.29 3.16
C PRO A 100 7.21 -5.29 4.20
N ALA A 101 7.33 -4.19 4.95
CA ALA A 101 8.42 -4.04 5.90
C ALA A 101 8.27 -5.13 6.96
N VAL A 102 8.79 -6.33 6.72
CA VAL A 102 9.38 -7.13 7.78
C VAL A 102 10.31 -6.17 8.49
N GLY A 103 9.99 -5.90 9.75
CA GLY A 103 10.48 -4.76 10.50
C GLY A 103 11.94 -4.42 10.20
N PHE A 104 12.16 -3.14 9.90
CA PHE A 104 13.47 -2.50 9.71
C PHE A 104 14.27 -2.95 8.49
N VAL A 105 14.36 -2.06 7.50
CA VAL A 105 15.48 -2.06 6.55
C VAL A 105 16.67 -1.43 7.24
N VAL A 106 17.58 -2.25 7.78
CA VAL A 106 18.94 -1.81 8.08
C VAL A 106 19.69 -1.74 6.75
N VAL A 107 20.06 -0.54 6.31
CA VAL A 107 20.98 -0.38 5.19
C VAL A 107 22.40 -0.36 5.77
N PRO A 108 23.23 -1.41 5.59
CA PRO A 108 24.62 -1.36 6.04
C PRO A 108 25.42 -0.45 5.10
N GLY A 109 25.89 0.67 5.64
CA GLY A 109 26.71 1.63 4.89
C GLY A 109 27.70 2.45 5.71
N GLY A 110 27.87 2.19 7.00
CA GLY A 110 28.94 2.80 7.79
C GLY A 110 28.81 2.54 9.30
N PRO A 111 29.93 2.37 10.02
CA PRO A 111 29.94 2.16 11.47
C PRO A 111 29.30 3.35 12.22
N PRO A 112 28.72 3.14 13.43
CA PRO A 112 28.87 1.99 14.32
C PRO A 112 27.79 0.90 14.21
N GLU A 113 28.14 -0.29 14.70
CA GLU A 113 27.37 -1.54 14.68
C GLU A 113 26.09 -1.45 15.53
N VAL A 114 24.93 -1.62 14.87
CA VAL A 114 23.63 -1.70 15.54
C VAL A 114 23.31 -3.19 15.75
N GLU A 115 23.33 -3.64 17.01
CA GLU A 115 22.84 -4.97 17.38
C GLU A 115 21.33 -4.89 17.68
N LEU A 116 20.53 -5.68 16.96
CA LEU A 116 19.09 -5.77 17.15
C LEU A 116 18.75 -6.94 18.08
N VAL A 117 18.23 -6.65 19.27
CA VAL A 117 17.73 -7.68 20.21
C VAL A 117 16.22 -7.85 20.00
N PRO A 118 15.70 -9.09 19.80
CA PRO A 118 14.26 -9.31 19.67
C PRO A 118 13.55 -9.08 21.02
N GLY A 119 12.61 -8.15 21.08
CA GLY A 119 11.83 -7.89 22.29
C GLY A 119 10.44 -7.34 22.01
N GLY A 120 9.41 -8.12 22.35
CA GLY A 120 8.03 -7.66 22.51
C GLY A 120 7.01 -8.38 21.61
N GLY A 121 5.98 -8.97 22.23
CA GLY A 121 4.98 -9.83 21.57
C GLY A 121 4.14 -9.18 20.47
N SER A 122 3.42 -10.04 19.75
CA SER A 122 2.54 -9.73 18.62
C SER A 122 1.64 -8.51 18.87
N GLY A 123 1.80 -7.46 18.07
CA GLY A 123 1.06 -6.22 18.24
C GLY A 123 1.79 -5.06 17.56
N PHE A 124 2.66 -4.36 18.27
CA PHE A 124 3.43 -3.24 17.72
C PHE A 124 4.68 -3.00 18.58
N PRO A 125 5.92 -3.22 18.10
CA PRO A 125 7.10 -2.78 18.84
C PRO A 125 7.41 -1.33 18.44
N GLY A 126 7.03 -0.38 19.29
CA GLY A 126 7.61 0.96 19.26
C GLY A 126 9.08 0.90 19.70
N VAL A 127 9.95 1.66 19.02
CA VAL A 127 11.37 1.78 19.38
C VAL A 127 11.50 2.58 20.67
N HIS A 128 12.04 2.00 21.73
CA HIS A 128 12.51 2.74 22.91
C HIS A 128 13.99 3.06 22.75
N VAL A 129 14.31 4.33 22.52
CA VAL A 129 15.69 4.83 22.54
C VAL A 129 16.10 5.06 24.00
N MET A 130 17.04 4.26 24.51
CA MET A 130 17.71 4.56 25.78
C MET A 130 19.08 5.17 25.49
N ASN A 131 19.26 6.44 25.87
CA ASN A 131 20.56 7.09 25.80
C ASN A 131 21.33 6.77 27.10
N ARG A 132 22.47 6.09 27.01
CA ARG A 132 23.38 5.92 28.16
C ARG A 132 24.63 6.77 27.94
N GLY A 133 24.75 7.78 28.81
CA GLY A 133 26.00 8.32 29.35
C GLY A 133 26.89 9.06 28.37
#